data_AF-A0AA43F264-F1
#
_entry.id   AF-A0AA43F264-F1
#
_cell.length_a   1.000
_cell.length_b   1.000
_cell.length_c   1.000
_cell.angle_alpha   90.00
_cell.angle_beta   90.00
_cell.angle_gamma   90.00
#
_symmetry.space_group_name_H-M   'P 1'
#
loop_
_entity.id
_entity.type
_entity.pdbx_description
1 polymer ?
#
loop_
_entity_poly.entity_id
_entity_poly.type
_entity_poly.pdbx_seq_one_letter_code
_entity_poly.pdbx_strand_id
1 'polypeptide(L)'
;MRALLALLGAALVVWGAPLLGLALAGAPLAPHLEFPPRTQAVPHAPFSWLAFAVAALPALGALALYAVALARARPRAAPPSGRFPWWGWAGLGLVALGWALAWSDAAPPEWRRHTFTPLWLGYLLTMNALAFRRGGRSPLTHETGWLLALFPASAAFWWLFEYLNRYVGNWYYTGIADAGDWDYFLQGTLPFSTVLPAVASTRAWLATFPRMDALSLPAARGHAALAWAALALGALALAGIGLRPEALFAALWLAPLLVLAGLQKLGCGESFFAPLARGDWRPVLAPALAALVCGFFWELWNWGSAAQWHYSVPYVQRFHVFEMPLLGYAGYLPFGVACALAADLVARAGYPRGMRTAAMVVVALALVAAAAYYALRPAPQPAAPASLPPAQFAGSDSCASCHADQFARWRGSQHALAMQHASQKSVLGDFNGAKFRYAGIESSFTRRDGKYLVRTDGADGRLAEFEVKYAFGVHPLQQYLVEFPDGRLQALSIAWDARPKAAGGQRWFHLYPKERIDFRDELHWTKRAQNWNFMCADCHST
;
A
#
# COMPACT_ATOMS: atom_id res chain seq x y z
N MET A 1 -5.21 -32.05 18.65
CA MET A 1 -4.18 -31.64 19.64
C MET A 1 -2.83 -31.33 19.00
N ARG A 2 -2.13 -32.28 18.34
CA ARG A 2 -0.79 -32.03 17.73
C ARG A 2 -0.77 -30.86 16.72
N ALA A 3 -1.76 -30.77 15.84
CA ALA A 3 -1.85 -29.66 14.87
C ALA A 3 -2.09 -28.29 15.54
N LEU A 4 -2.90 -28.25 16.60
CA LEU A 4 -3.10 -27.04 17.39
C LEU A 4 -1.79 -26.60 18.07
N LEU A 5 -1.04 -27.54 18.64
CA LEU A 5 0.28 -27.26 19.21
C LEU A 5 1.27 -26.75 18.16
N ALA A 6 1.21 -27.28 16.93
CA ALA A 6 2.05 -26.77 15.84
C ALA A 6 1.68 -25.33 15.44
N LEU A 7 0.39 -24.98 15.40
CA LEU A 7 -0.08 -23.61 15.14
C LEU A 7 0.35 -22.65 16.26
N LEU A 8 0.13 -23.02 17.52
CA LEU A 8 0.51 -22.22 18.68
C LEU A 8 2.04 -22.05 18.78
N GLY A 9 2.79 -23.13 18.54
CA GLY A 9 4.24 -23.09 18.50
C GLY A 9 4.76 -22.20 17.37
N ALA A 10 4.11 -22.22 16.20
CA ALA A 10 4.48 -21.34 15.10
C ALA A 10 4.21 -19.88 15.43
N ALA A 11 3.04 -19.57 16.01
CA ALA A 11 2.72 -18.23 16.48
C ALA A 11 3.73 -17.74 17.54
N LEU A 12 4.12 -18.60 18.48
CA LEU A 12 5.12 -18.30 19.49
C LEU A 12 6.50 -18.01 18.88
N VAL A 13 6.95 -18.79 17.88
CA VAL A 13 8.22 -18.54 17.20
C VAL A 13 8.15 -17.26 16.37
N VAL A 14 7.07 -17.04 15.62
CA VAL A 14 6.87 -15.85 14.79
C VAL A 14 6.84 -14.57 15.63
N TRP A 15 6.22 -14.62 16.81
CA TRP A 15 6.17 -13.48 17.74
C TRP A 15 7.44 -13.34 18.58
N GLY A 16 8.00 -14.45 19.08
CA GLY A 16 9.12 -14.42 20.01
C GLY A 16 10.48 -14.22 19.34
N ALA A 17 10.72 -14.81 18.16
CA ALA A 17 12.05 -14.80 17.54
C ALA A 17 12.54 -13.39 17.18
N PRO A 18 11.73 -12.50 16.56
CA PRO A 18 12.17 -11.13 16.27
C PRO A 18 12.55 -10.35 17.54
N LEU A 19 11.75 -10.45 18.60
CA LEU A 19 12.04 -9.81 19.89
C LEU A 19 13.30 -10.37 20.55
N LEU A 20 13.49 -11.69 20.50
CA LEU A 20 14.70 -12.32 21.03
C LEU A 20 15.94 -11.85 20.27
N GLY A 21 15.87 -11.75 18.94
CA GLY A 21 16.98 -11.25 18.13
C GLY A 21 17.37 -9.81 18.47
N LEU A 22 16.39 -8.92 18.64
CA LEU A 22 16.63 -7.56 19.12
C LEU A 22 17.22 -7.54 20.54
N ALA A 23 16.67 -8.34 21.46
CA ALA A 23 17.13 -8.39 22.85
C ALA A 23 18.58 -8.87 22.95
N LEU A 24 18.95 -9.91 22.20
CA LEU A 24 20.32 -10.44 22.14
C LEU A 24 21.31 -9.42 21.54
N ALA A 25 20.83 -8.53 20.68
CA ALA A 25 21.63 -7.44 20.11
C ALA A 25 21.64 -6.16 20.96
N GLY A 26 20.94 -6.14 22.12
CA GLY A 26 20.81 -4.94 22.96
C GLY A 26 19.96 -3.83 22.32
N ALA A 27 19.12 -4.14 21.34
CA ALA A 27 18.27 -3.17 20.65
C ALA A 27 16.96 -2.90 21.43
N PRO A 28 16.37 -1.69 21.33
CA PRO A 28 15.15 -1.35 22.05
C PRO A 28 13.95 -2.19 21.59
N LEU A 29 13.21 -2.74 22.56
CA LEU A 29 12.03 -3.57 22.29
C LEU A 29 10.72 -2.78 22.30
N ALA A 30 10.66 -1.67 23.03
CA ALA A 30 9.43 -0.91 23.28
C ALA A 30 8.65 -0.52 21.99
N PRO A 31 9.29 -0.04 20.91
CA PRO A 31 8.59 0.28 19.65
C PRO A 31 7.89 -0.94 19.03
N HIS A 32 8.31 -2.15 19.40
CA HIS A 32 7.81 -3.40 18.87
C HIS A 32 6.86 -4.12 19.82
N LEU A 33 6.37 -3.47 20.89
CA LEU A 33 5.39 -4.02 21.81
C LEU A 33 4.02 -3.32 21.74
N GLU A 34 3.88 -2.31 20.89
CA GLU A 34 2.63 -1.58 20.70
C GLU A 34 1.52 -2.46 20.07
N PHE A 35 0.28 -2.15 20.48
CA PHE A 35 -0.94 -2.80 20.03
C PHE A 35 -1.99 -1.75 19.60
N PRO A 36 -2.70 -1.97 18.47
CA PRO A 36 -2.41 -2.96 17.44
C PRO A 36 -1.08 -2.65 16.73
N PRO A 37 -0.47 -3.62 16.02
CA PRO A 37 0.65 -3.32 15.13
C PRO A 37 0.29 -2.18 14.17
N ARG A 38 1.03 -1.07 14.26
CA ARG A 38 0.98 0.03 13.29
C ARG A 38 2.35 0.14 12.62
N THR A 39 2.34 0.40 11.32
CA THR A 39 3.55 0.65 10.54
C THR A 39 3.40 2.02 9.89
N GLN A 40 4.38 2.88 10.14
CA GLN A 40 4.43 4.21 9.53
C GLN A 40 5.18 4.15 8.20
N ALA A 41 5.06 5.20 7.39
CA ALA A 41 5.85 5.31 6.17
C ALA A 41 7.34 5.40 6.52
N VAL A 42 8.14 4.47 6.00
CA VAL A 42 9.60 4.42 6.19
C VAL A 42 10.28 4.59 4.83
N PRO A 43 11.26 5.52 4.71
CA PRO A 43 12.10 5.59 3.52
C PRO A 43 13.05 4.39 3.51
N HIS A 44 13.00 3.59 2.45
CA HIS A 44 13.92 2.46 2.25
C HIS A 44 15.01 2.78 1.24
N ALA A 45 16.03 1.93 1.23
CA ALA A 45 17.09 1.96 0.24
C ALA A 45 16.58 2.11 -1.21
N PRO A 46 17.28 2.93 -2.03
CA PRO A 46 16.87 3.22 -3.38
C PRO A 46 16.96 1.99 -4.28
N PHE A 47 16.28 2.08 -5.43
CA PHE A 47 16.27 1.04 -6.44
C PHE A 47 17.69 0.59 -6.86
N SER A 48 17.91 -0.72 -6.97
CA SER A 48 19.16 -1.31 -7.43
C SER A 48 18.90 -2.36 -8.50
N TRP A 49 19.53 -2.19 -9.68
CA TRP A 49 19.43 -3.14 -10.78
C TRP A 49 19.96 -4.54 -10.42
N LEU A 50 21.06 -4.60 -9.66
CA LEU A 50 21.63 -5.87 -9.22
C LEU A 50 20.67 -6.58 -8.27
N ALA A 51 20.14 -5.86 -7.27
CA ALA A 51 19.18 -6.43 -6.32
C ALA A 51 17.90 -6.88 -7.04
N PHE A 52 17.41 -6.08 -7.99
CA PHE A 52 16.26 -6.43 -8.82
C PHE A 52 16.50 -7.71 -9.64
N ALA A 53 17.65 -7.81 -10.31
CA ALA A 53 18.01 -9.00 -11.09
C ALA A 53 18.09 -10.26 -10.21
N VAL A 54 18.70 -10.15 -9.02
CA VAL A 54 18.79 -11.26 -8.06
C VAL A 54 17.40 -11.63 -7.51
N ALA A 55 16.60 -10.64 -7.12
CA ALA A 55 15.25 -10.85 -6.61
C ALA A 55 14.26 -11.38 -7.67
N ALA A 56 14.56 -11.19 -8.96
CA ALA A 56 13.79 -11.76 -10.06
C ALA A 56 14.04 -13.26 -10.26
N LEU A 57 15.19 -13.81 -9.86
CA LEU A 57 15.54 -15.22 -10.08
C LEU A 57 14.53 -16.20 -9.48
N PRO A 58 14.04 -16.05 -8.22
CA PRO A 58 13.00 -16.92 -7.68
C PRO A 58 11.68 -16.85 -8.47
N ALA A 59 11.30 -15.67 -8.95
CA ALA A 59 10.08 -15.49 -9.74
C ALA A 59 10.20 -16.20 -11.11
N LEU A 60 11.33 -16.01 -11.80
CA LEU A 60 11.64 -16.71 -13.05
C LEU A 60 11.70 -18.23 -12.85
N GLY A 61 12.31 -18.68 -11.76
CA GLY A 61 12.35 -20.08 -11.37
C GLY A 61 10.96 -20.66 -11.14
N ALA A 62 10.07 -19.93 -10.47
CA ALA A 62 8.68 -20.34 -10.27
C ALA A 62 7.92 -20.46 -11.60
N LEU A 63 8.08 -19.49 -12.51
CA LEU A 63 7.49 -19.54 -13.86
C LEU A 63 7.99 -20.76 -14.64
N ALA A 64 9.30 -21.03 -14.61
CA ALA A 64 9.88 -22.22 -15.24
C ALA A 64 9.31 -23.51 -14.63
N LEU A 65 9.18 -23.59 -13.31
CA LEU A 65 8.57 -24.74 -12.62
C LEU A 65 7.11 -24.95 -13.07
N TYR A 66 6.31 -23.89 -13.19
CA TYR A 66 4.95 -23.99 -13.73
C TYR A 66 4.94 -24.48 -15.17
N ALA A 67 5.78 -23.90 -16.03
CA ALA A 67 5.84 -24.29 -17.44
C ALA A 67 6.17 -25.78 -17.59
N VAL A 68 7.17 -26.27 -16.86
CA VAL A 68 7.55 -27.69 -16.87
C VAL A 68 6.46 -28.57 -16.26
N ALA A 69 5.86 -28.16 -15.15
CA ALA A 69 4.80 -28.93 -14.49
C ALA A 69 3.55 -29.08 -15.37
N LEU A 70 3.17 -27.99 -16.07
CA LEU A 70 2.07 -27.98 -17.02
C LEU A 70 2.38 -28.84 -18.26
N ALA A 71 3.61 -28.78 -18.77
CA ALA A 71 4.04 -29.60 -19.90
C ALA A 71 4.04 -31.11 -19.57
N ARG A 72 4.35 -31.47 -18.32
CA ARG A 72 4.35 -32.86 -17.84
C ARG A 72 2.98 -33.36 -17.38
N ALA A 73 2.02 -32.46 -17.17
CA ALA A 73 0.71 -32.80 -16.64
C ALA A 73 -0.02 -33.77 -17.57
N ARG A 74 -0.50 -34.88 -16.99
CA ARG A 74 -1.32 -35.89 -17.69
C ARG A 74 -2.76 -35.83 -17.17
N PRO A 75 -3.59 -34.90 -17.67
CA PRO A 75 -4.93 -34.67 -17.16
C PRO A 75 -5.88 -35.83 -17.45
N ARG A 76 -6.83 -36.06 -16.55
CA ARG A 76 -8.03 -36.86 -16.84
C ARG A 76 -9.07 -36.02 -17.58
N ALA A 77 -10.10 -36.65 -18.14
CA ALA A 77 -11.21 -35.94 -18.76
C ALA A 77 -11.87 -34.96 -17.77
N ALA A 78 -12.25 -33.78 -18.26
CA ALA A 78 -12.96 -32.80 -17.44
C ALA A 78 -14.37 -33.33 -17.11
N PRO A 79 -14.86 -33.17 -15.87
CA PRO A 79 -16.26 -33.37 -15.58
C PRO A 79 -17.13 -32.38 -16.39
N PRO A 80 -18.37 -32.74 -16.74
CA PRO A 80 -19.28 -31.83 -17.42
C PRO A 80 -19.58 -30.61 -16.53
N SER A 81 -19.61 -29.42 -17.13
CA SER A 81 -19.95 -28.19 -16.41
C SER A 81 -21.44 -28.19 -16.09
N GLY A 82 -21.78 -27.95 -14.82
CA GLY A 82 -23.13 -27.62 -14.38
C GLY A 82 -23.49 -26.14 -14.64
N ARG A 83 -24.66 -25.75 -14.13
CA ARG A 83 -25.15 -24.36 -14.12
C ARG A 83 -24.44 -23.53 -13.06
N PHE A 84 -24.26 -22.24 -13.31
CA PHE A 84 -23.77 -21.31 -12.31
C PHE A 84 -24.88 -21.06 -11.27
N PRO A 85 -24.63 -21.29 -9.97
CA PRO A 85 -25.66 -21.19 -8.95
C PRO A 85 -26.05 -19.73 -8.66
N TRP A 86 -27.28 -19.52 -8.16
CA TRP A 86 -27.83 -18.19 -7.87
C TRP A 86 -26.97 -17.39 -6.87
N TRP A 87 -26.39 -18.06 -5.87
CA TRP A 87 -25.51 -17.42 -4.88
C TRP A 87 -24.17 -16.99 -5.47
N GLY A 88 -23.76 -17.56 -6.62
CA GLY A 88 -22.64 -17.04 -7.40
C GLY A 88 -22.96 -15.70 -8.05
N TRP A 89 -24.18 -15.53 -8.57
CA TRP A 89 -24.65 -14.24 -9.10
C TRP A 89 -24.77 -13.18 -8.00
N ALA A 90 -25.22 -13.56 -6.81
CA ALA A 90 -25.19 -12.69 -5.64
C ALA A 90 -23.75 -12.27 -5.29
N GLY A 91 -22.79 -13.19 -5.36
CA GLY A 91 -21.37 -12.90 -5.19
C GLY A 91 -20.85 -11.87 -6.20
N LEU A 92 -21.14 -12.06 -7.49
CA LEU A 92 -20.78 -11.10 -8.54
C LEU A 92 -21.43 -9.73 -8.34
N GLY A 93 -22.71 -9.69 -7.94
CA GLY A 93 -23.41 -8.45 -7.61
C GLY A 93 -22.77 -7.71 -6.43
N LEU A 94 -22.34 -8.44 -5.40
CA LEU A 94 -21.64 -7.87 -4.25
C LEU A 94 -20.26 -7.30 -4.63
N VAL A 95 -19.51 -7.99 -5.51
CA VAL A 95 -18.26 -7.45 -6.07
C VAL A 95 -18.52 -6.19 -6.87
N ALA A 96 -19.50 -6.21 -7.78
CA ALA A 96 -19.81 -5.07 -8.65
C ALA A 96 -20.23 -3.84 -7.83
N LEU A 97 -21.10 -4.02 -6.84
CA LEU A 97 -21.54 -2.95 -5.95
C LEU A 97 -20.39 -2.44 -5.07
N GLY A 98 -19.65 -3.34 -4.43
CA GLY A 98 -18.52 -2.97 -3.57
C GLY A 98 -17.44 -2.21 -4.34
N TRP A 99 -17.15 -2.63 -5.57
CA TRP A 99 -16.18 -1.97 -6.43
C TRP A 99 -16.66 -0.60 -6.88
N ALA A 100 -17.90 -0.51 -7.37
CA ALA A 100 -18.49 0.76 -7.77
C ALA A 100 -18.50 1.78 -6.62
N LEU A 101 -18.80 1.33 -5.40
CA LEU A 101 -18.74 2.18 -4.22
C LEU A 101 -17.30 2.58 -3.87
N ALA A 102 -16.34 1.65 -3.91
CA ALA A 102 -14.95 1.93 -3.55
C ALA A 102 -14.36 3.05 -4.39
N TRP A 103 -14.55 2.95 -5.70
CA TRP A 103 -13.92 3.81 -6.73
C TRP A 103 -14.75 5.04 -7.11
N SER A 104 -15.89 5.28 -6.46
CA SER A 104 -16.75 6.43 -6.75
C SER A 104 -16.59 7.51 -5.70
N ASP A 105 -16.18 8.70 -6.12
CA ASP A 105 -16.13 9.89 -5.24
C ASP A 105 -17.53 10.40 -4.84
N ALA A 106 -18.59 9.90 -5.49
CA ALA A 106 -19.97 10.20 -5.12
C ALA A 106 -20.47 9.34 -3.95
N ALA A 107 -19.78 8.25 -3.59
CA ALA A 107 -20.14 7.42 -2.45
C ALA A 107 -19.70 8.07 -1.13
N PRO A 108 -20.50 7.98 -0.05
CA PRO A 108 -20.11 8.54 1.24
C PRO A 108 -18.77 7.96 1.74
N PRO A 109 -17.86 8.79 2.30
CA PRO A 109 -16.54 8.33 2.75
C PRO A 109 -16.62 7.18 3.76
N GLU A 110 -17.62 7.17 4.64
CA GLU A 110 -17.86 6.09 5.59
C GLU A 110 -18.12 4.75 4.90
N TRP A 111 -18.79 4.73 3.74
CA TRP A 111 -19.07 3.49 3.01
C TRP A 111 -17.83 3.04 2.26
N ARG A 112 -17.13 3.97 1.61
CA ARG A 112 -15.90 3.71 0.84
C ARG A 112 -14.85 3.00 1.68
N ARG A 113 -14.67 3.40 2.94
CA ARG A 113 -13.71 2.79 3.89
C ARG A 113 -13.99 1.32 4.21
N HIS A 114 -15.23 0.87 4.10
CA HIS A 114 -15.63 -0.50 4.45
C HIS A 114 -15.90 -1.39 3.24
N THR A 115 -15.61 -0.94 2.02
CA THR A 115 -15.87 -1.69 0.78
C THR A 115 -14.97 -2.91 0.59
N PHE A 116 -13.83 -2.98 1.26
CA PHE A 116 -12.86 -4.06 1.07
C PHE A 116 -13.40 -5.44 1.52
N THR A 117 -14.08 -5.50 2.66
CA THR A 117 -14.70 -6.73 3.17
C THR A 117 -15.80 -7.28 2.24
N PRO A 118 -16.83 -6.51 1.81
CA PRO A 118 -17.86 -7.01 0.93
C PRO A 118 -17.31 -7.44 -0.44
N LEU A 119 -16.28 -6.76 -0.97
CA LEU A 119 -15.57 -7.21 -2.18
C LEU A 119 -15.04 -8.64 -2.02
N TRP A 120 -14.35 -8.94 -0.92
CA TRP A 120 -13.81 -10.28 -0.67
C TRP A 120 -14.88 -11.33 -0.36
N LEU A 121 -15.96 -10.97 0.33
CA LEU A 121 -17.10 -11.87 0.51
C LEU A 121 -17.78 -12.21 -0.83
N GLY A 122 -17.92 -11.22 -1.72
CA GLY A 122 -18.43 -11.41 -3.07
C GLY A 122 -17.51 -12.29 -3.92
N TYR A 123 -16.21 -12.07 -3.82
CA TYR A 123 -15.19 -12.90 -4.46
C TYR A 123 -15.26 -14.35 -3.97
N LEU A 124 -15.35 -14.57 -2.66
CA LEU A 124 -15.48 -15.88 -2.03
C LEU A 124 -16.69 -16.67 -2.57
N LEU A 125 -17.85 -16.02 -2.60
CA LEU A 125 -19.06 -16.61 -3.18
C LEU A 125 -18.86 -16.96 -4.66
N THR A 126 -18.27 -16.05 -5.42
CA THR A 126 -17.99 -16.23 -6.85
C THR A 126 -17.04 -17.41 -7.11
N MET A 127 -15.92 -17.50 -6.39
CA MET A 127 -14.95 -18.57 -6.56
C MET A 127 -15.50 -19.94 -6.18
N ASN A 128 -16.28 -20.00 -5.09
CA ASN A 128 -16.98 -21.23 -4.73
C ASN A 128 -18.04 -21.61 -5.76
N ALA A 129 -18.70 -20.65 -6.40
CA ALA A 129 -19.70 -20.89 -7.43
C ALA A 129 -19.07 -21.40 -8.72
N LEU A 130 -17.92 -20.84 -9.09
CA LEU A 130 -17.13 -21.33 -10.23
C LEU A 130 -16.61 -22.75 -9.97
N ALA A 131 -16.11 -23.04 -8.77
CA ALA A 131 -15.69 -24.39 -8.39
C ALA A 131 -16.87 -25.37 -8.45
N PHE A 132 -18.02 -25.00 -7.88
CA PHE A 132 -19.24 -25.82 -7.88
C PHE A 132 -19.78 -26.05 -9.29
N ARG A 133 -19.83 -25.00 -10.12
CA ARG A 133 -20.25 -25.10 -11.53
C ARG A 133 -19.41 -26.12 -12.30
N ARG A 134 -18.10 -26.15 -12.06
CA ARG A 134 -17.17 -27.01 -12.81
C ARG A 134 -17.03 -28.42 -12.23
N GLY A 135 -17.06 -28.57 -10.91
CA GLY A 135 -16.75 -29.83 -10.23
C GLY A 135 -17.90 -30.43 -9.41
N GLY A 136 -19.07 -29.78 -9.36
CA GLY A 136 -20.21 -30.20 -8.54
C GLY A 136 -19.99 -30.05 -7.03
N ARG A 137 -18.81 -29.57 -6.61
CA ARG A 137 -18.40 -29.43 -5.20
C ARG A 137 -17.60 -28.16 -5.00
N SER A 138 -17.68 -27.60 -3.81
CA SER A 138 -16.87 -26.44 -3.38
C SER A 138 -16.70 -26.44 -1.86
N PRO A 139 -15.69 -25.75 -1.32
CA PRO A 139 -15.55 -25.55 0.12
C PRO A 139 -16.82 -25.05 0.78
N LEU A 140 -17.52 -24.08 0.16
CA LEU A 140 -18.76 -23.51 0.68
C LEU A 140 -19.88 -24.55 0.83
N THR A 141 -19.97 -25.53 -0.06
CA THR A 141 -21.06 -26.52 -0.08
C THR A 141 -20.73 -27.81 0.65
N HIS A 142 -19.50 -28.30 0.53
CA HIS A 142 -19.09 -29.63 1.00
C HIS A 142 -18.14 -29.60 2.19
N GLU A 143 -17.49 -28.46 2.48
CA GLU A 143 -16.52 -28.31 3.57
C GLU A 143 -16.80 -27.04 4.38
N THR A 144 -18.07 -26.63 4.48
CA THR A 144 -18.45 -25.31 5.03
C THR A 144 -17.93 -25.09 6.44
N GLY A 145 -17.92 -26.13 7.29
CA GLY A 145 -17.41 -25.99 8.67
C GLY A 145 -15.93 -25.62 8.69
N TRP A 146 -15.14 -26.23 7.80
CA TRP A 146 -13.74 -25.90 7.60
C TRP A 146 -13.58 -24.50 7.00
N LEU A 147 -14.33 -24.17 5.94
CA LEU A 147 -14.28 -22.84 5.34
C LEU A 147 -14.60 -21.74 6.35
N LEU A 148 -15.60 -21.94 7.21
CA LEU A 148 -15.95 -21.02 8.30
C LEU A 148 -14.84 -20.92 9.35
N ALA A 149 -14.09 -22.02 9.61
CA ALA A 149 -12.94 -22.01 10.53
C ALA A 149 -11.78 -21.16 10.02
N LEU A 150 -11.67 -21.02 8.69
CA LEU A 150 -10.63 -20.21 8.10
C LEU A 150 -10.80 -18.72 8.39
N PHE A 151 -12.02 -18.20 8.64
CA PHE A 151 -12.20 -16.76 8.90
C PHE A 151 -11.49 -16.27 10.18
N PRO A 152 -11.78 -16.80 11.38
CA PRO A 152 -11.06 -16.40 12.59
C PRO A 152 -9.58 -16.78 12.55
N ALA A 153 -9.24 -17.93 11.93
CA ALA A 153 -7.84 -18.30 11.73
C ALA A 153 -7.10 -17.31 10.82
N SER A 154 -7.77 -16.78 9.79
CA SER A 154 -7.23 -15.81 8.84
C SER A 154 -6.96 -14.47 9.49
N ALA A 155 -7.86 -14.00 10.35
CA ALA A 155 -7.63 -12.78 11.12
C ALA A 155 -6.36 -12.89 11.97
N ALA A 156 -6.22 -13.95 12.76
CA ALA A 156 -5.01 -14.20 13.54
C ALA A 156 -3.77 -14.35 12.65
N PHE A 157 -3.90 -15.08 11.54
CA PHE A 157 -2.82 -15.30 10.59
C PHE A 157 -2.30 -13.99 10.01
N TRP A 158 -3.16 -13.08 9.56
CA TRP A 158 -2.73 -11.82 8.97
C TRP A 158 -2.23 -10.81 10.01
N TRP A 159 -2.81 -10.76 11.22
CA TRP A 159 -2.27 -9.94 12.30
C TRP A 159 -0.81 -10.31 12.68
N LEU A 160 -0.39 -11.56 12.46
CA LEU A 160 1.02 -11.94 12.57
C LEU A 160 1.88 -11.28 11.47
N PHE A 161 1.37 -11.13 10.24
CA PHE A 161 2.07 -10.41 9.18
C PHE A 161 2.13 -8.91 9.45
N GLU A 162 1.06 -8.30 9.96
CA GLU A 162 1.09 -6.89 10.43
C GLU A 162 2.08 -6.70 11.58
N TYR A 163 2.15 -7.67 12.51
CA TYR A 163 3.17 -7.70 13.54
C TYR A 163 4.58 -7.76 12.95
N LEU A 164 4.86 -8.65 12.00
CA LEU A 164 6.18 -8.75 11.38
C LEU A 164 6.52 -7.52 10.54
N ASN A 165 5.53 -6.90 9.92
CA ASN A 165 5.72 -5.74 9.07
C ASN A 165 6.27 -4.54 9.83
N ARG A 166 5.99 -4.42 11.14
CA ARG A 166 6.58 -3.37 11.99
C ARG A 166 8.11 -3.37 12.01
N TYR A 167 8.74 -4.52 11.71
CA TYR A 167 10.19 -4.66 11.70
C TYR A 167 10.80 -4.24 10.35
N VAL A 168 10.10 -4.52 9.24
CA VAL A 168 10.64 -4.35 7.88
C VAL A 168 10.05 -3.18 7.11
N GLY A 169 8.88 -2.69 7.51
CA GLY A 169 8.22 -1.54 6.87
C GLY A 169 7.85 -1.78 5.41
N ASN A 170 7.46 -3.01 5.02
CA ASN A 170 7.17 -3.33 3.62
C ASN A 170 5.91 -2.64 3.10
N TRP A 171 4.94 -2.38 3.98
CA TRP A 171 3.72 -1.61 3.67
C TRP A 171 3.27 -0.75 4.84
N TYR A 172 2.44 0.25 4.55
CA TYR A 172 1.74 1.06 5.56
C TYR A 172 0.37 1.49 5.02
N TYR A 173 -0.55 1.87 5.91
CA TYR A 173 -1.90 2.27 5.53
C TYR A 173 -2.11 3.79 5.58
N THR A 174 -2.94 4.30 4.67
CA THR A 174 -3.44 5.68 4.62
C THR A 174 -4.96 5.68 4.51
N GLY A 175 -5.59 6.84 4.75
CA GLY A 175 -7.05 7.00 4.63
C GLY A 175 -7.89 6.20 5.63
N ILE A 176 -7.25 5.67 6.68
CA ILE A 176 -7.91 5.09 7.84
C ILE A 176 -8.38 6.22 8.75
N ALA A 177 -9.63 6.12 9.22
CA ALA A 177 -10.14 6.98 10.28
C ALA A 177 -10.64 6.08 11.40
N ASP A 178 -9.86 6.01 12.47
CA ASP A 178 -10.12 5.24 13.67
C ASP A 178 -10.37 6.18 14.86
N ALA A 179 -11.30 5.80 15.72
CA ALA A 179 -11.51 6.48 17.00
C ALA A 179 -10.48 6.05 18.07
N GLY A 180 -9.62 5.07 17.76
CA GLY A 180 -8.57 4.56 18.63
C GLY A 180 -8.07 3.17 18.22
N ASP A 181 -7.19 2.60 19.05
CA ASP A 181 -6.50 1.33 18.77
C ASP A 181 -7.42 0.12 18.59
N TRP A 182 -8.46 0.01 19.42
CA TRP A 182 -9.45 -1.06 19.29
C TRP A 182 -10.31 -0.90 18.04
N ASP A 183 -10.59 0.33 17.63
CA ASP A 183 -11.36 0.60 16.42
C ASP A 183 -10.55 0.21 15.17
N TYR A 184 -9.27 0.61 15.09
CA TYR A 184 -8.35 0.14 14.06
C TYR A 184 -8.28 -1.39 13.99
N PHE A 185 -8.11 -2.03 15.15
CA PHE A 185 -8.02 -3.49 15.24
C PHE A 185 -9.30 -4.17 14.72
N LEU A 186 -10.48 -3.68 15.10
CA LEU A 186 -11.74 -4.26 14.67
C LEU A 186 -11.99 -4.01 13.17
N GLN A 187 -11.73 -2.80 12.69
CA GLN A 187 -11.88 -2.45 11.28
C GLN A 187 -10.96 -3.27 10.37
N GLY A 188 -9.69 -3.45 10.76
CA GLY A 188 -8.73 -4.29 10.02
C GLY A 188 -9.01 -5.79 10.11
N THR A 189 -9.54 -6.27 11.24
CA THR A 189 -9.83 -7.70 11.44
C THR A 189 -10.83 -8.26 10.42
N LEU A 190 -11.80 -7.46 9.99
CA LEU A 190 -12.82 -7.89 9.02
C LEU A 190 -12.21 -8.27 7.65
N PRO A 191 -11.49 -7.38 6.93
CA PRO A 191 -10.84 -7.76 5.67
C PRO A 191 -9.76 -8.83 5.89
N PHE A 192 -9.00 -8.78 7.00
CA PHE A 192 -7.99 -9.80 7.32
C PHE A 192 -8.56 -11.21 7.48
N SER A 193 -9.81 -11.32 7.95
CA SER A 193 -10.50 -12.61 8.08
C SER A 193 -10.78 -13.31 6.74
N THR A 194 -10.64 -12.61 5.61
CA THR A 194 -11.02 -13.15 4.29
C THR A 194 -9.86 -13.81 3.53
N VAL A 195 -8.63 -13.63 3.98
CA VAL A 195 -7.42 -14.05 3.25
C VAL A 195 -7.32 -15.57 3.05
N LEU A 196 -7.30 -16.35 4.13
CA LEU A 196 -7.25 -17.82 4.04
C LEU A 196 -8.43 -18.42 3.27
N PRO A 197 -9.71 -18.05 3.55
CA PRO A 197 -10.81 -18.62 2.80
C PRO A 197 -10.76 -18.22 1.31
N ALA A 198 -10.23 -17.04 0.96
CA ALA A 198 -10.14 -16.60 -0.42
C ALA A 198 -9.13 -17.43 -1.23
N VAL A 199 -7.93 -17.64 -0.65
CA VAL A 199 -6.91 -18.51 -1.24
C VAL A 199 -7.41 -19.95 -1.35
N ALA A 200 -8.08 -20.47 -0.31
CA ALA A 200 -8.66 -21.81 -0.31
C ALA A 200 -9.73 -21.98 -1.40
N SER A 201 -10.64 -21.02 -1.55
CA SER A 201 -11.71 -21.04 -2.55
C SER A 201 -11.17 -20.93 -3.97
N THR A 202 -10.17 -20.08 -4.18
CA THR A 202 -9.48 -19.93 -5.47
C THR A 202 -8.73 -21.21 -5.83
N ARG A 203 -8.03 -21.83 -4.87
CA ARG A 203 -7.37 -23.13 -5.06
C ARG A 203 -8.38 -24.21 -5.43
N ALA A 204 -9.53 -24.26 -4.76
CA ALA A 204 -10.57 -25.24 -5.07
C ALA A 204 -11.11 -25.07 -6.51
N TRP A 205 -11.26 -23.83 -6.97
CA TRP A 205 -11.60 -23.55 -8.36
C TRP A 205 -10.49 -23.98 -9.34
N LEU A 206 -9.22 -23.66 -9.06
CA LEU A 206 -8.08 -24.09 -9.87
C LEU A 206 -8.00 -25.61 -9.99
N ALA A 207 -8.29 -26.35 -8.91
CA ALA A 207 -8.31 -27.81 -8.92
C ALA A 207 -9.39 -28.41 -9.85
N THR A 208 -10.37 -27.62 -10.32
CA THR A 208 -11.36 -28.10 -11.31
C THR A 208 -10.84 -28.08 -12.75
N PHE A 209 -9.64 -27.57 -13.01
CA PHE A 209 -9.01 -27.61 -14.32
C PHE A 209 -8.13 -28.86 -14.42
N PRO A 210 -8.37 -29.78 -15.37
CA PRO A 210 -7.67 -31.05 -15.40
C PRO A 210 -6.14 -30.97 -15.43
N ARG A 211 -5.57 -29.98 -16.13
CA ARG A 211 -4.11 -29.77 -16.15
C ARG A 211 -3.58 -29.28 -14.82
N MET A 212 -4.35 -28.45 -14.11
CA MET A 212 -3.99 -27.96 -12.77
C MET A 212 -4.08 -29.09 -11.73
N ASP A 213 -5.04 -29.99 -11.88
CA ASP A 213 -5.18 -31.18 -11.03
C ASP A 213 -4.19 -32.31 -11.37
N ALA A 214 -3.35 -32.11 -12.38
CA ALA A 214 -2.33 -33.07 -12.81
C ALA A 214 -0.91 -32.49 -12.77
N LEU A 215 -0.69 -31.38 -12.07
CA LEU A 215 0.63 -30.74 -11.94
C LEU A 215 1.64 -31.70 -11.31
N SER A 216 2.64 -32.09 -12.11
CA SER A 216 3.64 -33.07 -11.71
C SER A 216 5.04 -32.67 -12.16
N LEU A 217 6.01 -32.96 -11.29
CA LEU A 217 7.44 -32.76 -11.50
C LEU A 217 8.18 -33.98 -10.91
N PRO A 218 9.50 -34.13 -11.12
CA PRO A 218 10.27 -35.20 -10.50
C PRO A 218 10.03 -35.30 -8.98
N ALA A 219 10.05 -36.53 -8.47
CA ALA A 219 9.80 -36.79 -7.05
C ALA A 219 10.85 -36.11 -6.17
N ALA A 220 10.40 -35.38 -5.15
CA ALA A 220 11.24 -34.74 -4.16
C ALA A 220 10.90 -35.30 -2.77
N ARG A 221 11.85 -36.05 -2.17
CA ARG A 221 11.66 -36.70 -0.87
C ARG A 221 12.11 -35.78 0.26
N GLY A 222 11.17 -35.47 1.16
CA GLY A 222 11.45 -34.73 2.39
C GLY A 222 12.08 -35.63 3.46
N HIS A 223 13.19 -35.18 4.06
CA HIS A 223 13.85 -35.85 5.19
C HIS A 223 13.52 -35.10 6.49
N ALA A 224 13.53 -35.78 7.64
CA ALA A 224 13.28 -35.14 8.93
C ALA A 224 14.29 -34.01 9.25
N ALA A 225 15.54 -34.17 8.80
CA ALA A 225 16.56 -33.14 8.88
C ALA A 225 16.17 -31.83 8.17
N LEU A 226 15.42 -31.90 7.05
CA LEU A 226 14.93 -30.71 6.35
C LEU A 226 13.87 -29.96 7.16
N ALA A 227 13.08 -30.65 7.99
CA ALA A 227 12.10 -29.99 8.86
C ALA A 227 12.78 -29.20 9.98
N TRP A 228 13.82 -29.76 10.59
CA TRP A 228 14.66 -29.05 11.56
C TRP A 228 15.40 -27.87 10.91
N ALA A 229 15.98 -28.08 9.71
CA ALA A 229 16.66 -27.02 8.97
C ALA A 229 15.70 -25.87 8.60
N ALA A 230 14.48 -26.19 8.13
CA ALA A 230 13.47 -25.18 7.85
C ALA A 230 13.08 -24.40 9.11
N LEU A 231 12.81 -25.08 10.22
CA LEU A 231 12.47 -24.43 11.49
C LEU A 231 13.61 -23.52 11.99
N ALA A 232 14.85 -24.01 11.97
CA ALA A 232 16.01 -23.24 12.40
C ALA A 232 16.25 -22.03 11.49
N LEU A 233 16.20 -22.21 10.16
CA LEU A 233 16.37 -21.11 9.21
C LEU A 233 15.27 -20.07 9.33
N GLY A 234 14.00 -20.49 9.48
CA GLY A 234 12.88 -19.59 9.70
C GLY A 234 13.01 -18.80 11.01
N ALA A 235 13.34 -19.47 12.11
CA ALA A 235 13.53 -18.82 13.40
C ALA A 235 14.72 -17.83 13.39
N LEU A 236 15.85 -18.20 12.78
CA LEU A 236 17.02 -17.33 12.65
C LEU A 236 16.74 -16.13 11.74
N ALA A 237 16.02 -16.33 10.63
CA ALA A 237 15.64 -15.24 9.74
C ALA A 237 14.69 -14.24 10.45
N LEU A 238 13.74 -14.74 11.24
CA LEU A 238 12.87 -13.92 12.08
C LEU A 238 13.65 -13.18 13.16
N ALA A 239 14.61 -13.83 13.83
CA ALA A 239 15.46 -13.17 14.82
C ALA A 239 16.32 -12.06 14.18
N GLY A 240 16.77 -12.24 12.94
CA GLY A 240 17.52 -11.22 12.22
C GLY A 240 16.67 -10.07 11.66
N ILE A 241 15.35 -10.22 11.57
CA ILE A 241 14.51 -9.35 10.74
C ILE A 241 14.51 -7.89 11.21
N GLY A 242 14.55 -7.65 12.52
CA GLY A 242 14.67 -6.31 13.10
C GLY A 242 16.10 -5.75 13.10
N LEU A 243 17.12 -6.61 12.97
CA LEU A 243 18.53 -6.20 12.96
C LEU A 243 18.97 -5.73 11.58
N ARG A 244 18.44 -6.36 10.52
CA ARG A 244 18.79 -6.07 9.12
C ARG A 244 17.53 -5.99 8.25
N PRO A 245 16.63 -5.03 8.53
CA PRO A 245 15.30 -4.99 7.91
C PRO A 245 15.34 -4.85 6.39
N GLU A 246 16.23 -4.02 5.83
CA GLU A 246 16.35 -3.87 4.38
C GLU A 246 16.89 -5.14 3.70
N ALA A 247 17.80 -5.88 4.34
CA ALA A 247 18.39 -7.09 3.76
C ALA A 247 17.46 -8.30 3.92
N LEU A 248 16.65 -8.32 4.99
CA LEU A 248 15.76 -9.43 5.35
C LEU A 248 14.29 -9.08 5.11
N PHE A 249 13.98 -8.06 4.31
CA PHE A 249 12.61 -7.62 4.04
C PHE A 249 11.71 -8.75 3.50
N ALA A 250 12.28 -9.68 2.73
CA ALA A 250 11.59 -10.84 2.19
C ALA A 250 11.39 -11.98 3.22
N ALA A 251 12.14 -11.97 4.33
CA ALA A 251 12.02 -12.99 5.38
C ALA A 251 10.63 -13.00 6.01
N LEU A 252 9.95 -11.85 6.05
CA LEU A 252 8.55 -11.74 6.49
C LEU A 252 7.63 -12.70 5.73
N TRP A 253 7.87 -12.93 4.43
CA TRP A 253 7.04 -13.80 3.59
C TRP A 253 7.49 -15.26 3.61
N LEU A 254 8.79 -15.51 3.82
CA LEU A 254 9.39 -16.85 3.73
C LEU A 254 9.48 -17.56 5.08
N ALA A 255 9.84 -16.84 6.14
CA ALA A 255 10.14 -17.45 7.43
C ALA A 255 8.92 -18.06 8.13
N PRO A 256 7.72 -17.44 8.14
CA PRO A 256 6.52 -18.07 8.70
C PRO A 256 6.17 -19.39 8.01
N LEU A 257 6.35 -19.47 6.68
CA LEU A 257 6.19 -20.71 5.92
C LEU A 257 7.14 -21.80 6.41
N LEU A 258 8.43 -21.48 6.55
CA LEU A 258 9.45 -22.43 7.00
C LEU A 258 9.19 -22.94 8.43
N VAL A 259 8.81 -22.03 9.34
CA VAL A 259 8.45 -22.36 10.72
C VAL A 259 7.24 -23.29 10.76
N LEU A 260 6.15 -22.94 10.07
CA LEU A 260 4.95 -23.77 10.00
C LEU A 260 5.26 -25.15 9.38
N ALA A 261 6.07 -25.20 8.33
CA ALA A 261 6.41 -26.44 7.64
C ALA A 261 7.24 -27.38 8.53
N GLY A 262 8.24 -26.82 9.22
CA GLY A 262 9.07 -27.53 10.18
C GLY A 262 8.22 -28.08 11.34
N LEU A 263 7.46 -27.23 12.01
CA LEU A 263 6.64 -27.61 13.16
C LEU A 263 5.52 -28.59 12.79
N GLN A 264 4.92 -28.47 11.60
CA GLN A 264 3.95 -29.45 11.14
C GLN A 264 4.60 -30.82 11.01
N LYS A 265 5.73 -30.94 10.29
CA LYS A 265 6.40 -32.23 10.09
C LYS A 265 6.89 -32.82 11.41
N LEU A 266 7.49 -32.01 12.30
CA LEU A 266 8.02 -32.46 13.58
C LEU A 266 6.91 -32.82 14.57
N GLY A 267 5.86 -32.01 14.68
CA GLY A 267 4.78 -32.19 15.65
C GLY A 267 3.69 -33.16 15.20
N CYS A 268 3.35 -33.18 13.91
CA CYS A 268 2.28 -34.04 13.38
C CYS A 268 2.80 -35.35 12.78
N GLY A 269 4.10 -35.48 12.50
CA GLY A 269 4.73 -36.66 11.88
C GLY A 269 4.55 -36.76 10.36
N GLU A 270 3.44 -36.22 9.85
CA GLU A 270 3.17 -36.05 8.41
C GLU A 270 3.43 -34.61 7.96
N SER A 271 3.87 -34.45 6.71
CA SER A 271 4.02 -33.14 6.09
C SER A 271 2.94 -32.94 5.04
N PHE A 272 2.42 -31.72 4.93
CA PHE A 272 1.63 -31.24 3.82
C PHE A 272 2.34 -31.44 2.47
N PHE A 273 3.68 -31.45 2.47
CA PHE A 273 4.51 -31.70 1.28
C PHE A 273 4.77 -33.19 1.00
N ALA A 274 4.17 -34.12 1.75
CA ALA A 274 4.34 -35.56 1.52
C ALA A 274 4.04 -36.01 0.07
N PRO A 275 3.05 -35.43 -0.66
CA PRO A 275 2.80 -35.80 -2.06
C PRO A 275 3.98 -35.56 -3.02
N LEU A 276 4.88 -34.62 -2.71
CA LEU A 276 6.06 -34.34 -3.55
C LEU A 276 6.96 -35.57 -3.69
N ALA A 277 6.98 -36.47 -2.71
CA ALA A 277 7.75 -37.72 -2.74
C ALA A 277 7.28 -38.68 -3.85
N ARG A 278 6.09 -38.46 -4.42
CA ARG A 278 5.53 -39.20 -5.56
C ARG A 278 5.44 -38.36 -6.84
N GLY A 279 6.06 -37.17 -6.86
CA GLY A 279 6.03 -36.26 -7.99
C GLY A 279 4.74 -35.44 -8.12
N ASP A 280 3.88 -35.43 -7.10
CA ASP A 280 2.70 -34.57 -7.04
C ASP A 280 3.06 -33.22 -6.42
N TRP A 281 3.11 -32.18 -7.26
CA TRP A 281 3.54 -30.83 -6.87
C TRP A 281 2.37 -29.86 -6.64
N ARG A 282 1.12 -30.35 -6.72
CA ARG A 282 -0.08 -29.55 -6.41
C ARG A 282 -0.05 -28.88 -5.04
N PRO A 283 0.51 -29.48 -3.96
CA PRO A 283 0.59 -28.81 -2.66
C PRO A 283 1.39 -27.51 -2.68
N VAL A 284 2.32 -27.32 -3.62
CA VAL A 284 3.13 -26.11 -3.76
C VAL A 284 2.55 -25.20 -4.84
N LEU A 285 2.34 -25.73 -6.04
CA LEU A 285 1.97 -24.93 -7.21
C LEU A 285 0.52 -24.46 -7.16
N ALA A 286 -0.46 -25.30 -6.81
CA ALA A 286 -1.85 -24.86 -6.79
C ALA A 286 -2.12 -23.68 -5.82
N PRO A 287 -1.63 -23.68 -4.57
CA PRO A 287 -1.86 -22.56 -3.67
C PRO A 287 -1.01 -21.32 -3.99
N ALA A 288 0.21 -21.48 -4.54
CA ALA A 288 1.01 -20.35 -5.00
C ALA A 288 0.28 -19.56 -6.12
N LEU A 289 -0.32 -20.27 -7.09
CA LEU A 289 -1.12 -19.62 -8.13
C LEU A 289 -2.41 -19.03 -7.55
N ALA A 290 -3.06 -19.72 -6.62
CA ALA A 290 -4.28 -19.22 -5.98
C ALA A 290 -4.04 -17.88 -5.27
N ALA A 291 -2.94 -17.77 -4.52
CA ALA A 291 -2.55 -16.53 -3.87
C ALA A 291 -2.09 -15.46 -4.85
N LEU A 292 -1.45 -15.81 -5.97
CA LEU A 292 -1.11 -14.83 -7.01
C LEU A 292 -2.38 -14.24 -7.67
N VAL A 293 -3.39 -15.08 -7.92
CA VAL A 293 -4.70 -14.62 -8.42
C VAL A 293 -5.38 -13.73 -7.38
N CYS A 294 -5.37 -14.11 -6.10
CA CYS A 294 -5.89 -13.25 -5.03
C CYS A 294 -5.09 -11.95 -4.93
N GLY A 295 -3.76 -12.02 -5.06
CA GLY A 295 -2.83 -10.89 -5.13
C GLY A 295 -3.22 -9.86 -6.16
N PHE A 296 -3.48 -10.30 -7.39
CA PHE A 296 -3.97 -9.41 -8.43
C PHE A 296 -5.23 -8.64 -8.01
N PHE A 297 -6.21 -9.30 -7.38
CA PHE A 297 -7.44 -8.65 -6.93
C PHE A 297 -7.26 -7.81 -5.66
N TRP A 298 -6.36 -8.20 -4.75
CA TRP A 298 -5.96 -7.37 -3.60
C TRP A 298 -5.42 -6.04 -4.10
N GLU A 299 -4.49 -6.07 -5.04
CA GLU A 299 -3.85 -4.87 -5.58
C GLU A 299 -4.78 -4.02 -6.45
N LEU A 300 -5.60 -4.68 -7.28
CA LEU A 300 -6.63 -3.99 -8.05
C LEU A 300 -7.58 -3.23 -7.14
N TRP A 301 -8.18 -3.88 -6.14
CA TRP A 301 -9.17 -3.21 -5.30
C TRP A 301 -8.57 -2.20 -4.33
N ASN A 302 -7.32 -2.40 -3.90
CA ASN A 302 -6.59 -1.45 -3.07
C ASN A 302 -6.39 -0.10 -3.77
N TRP A 303 -6.03 -0.11 -5.06
CA TRP A 303 -5.64 1.09 -5.82
C TRP A 303 -6.66 2.23 -5.80
N GLY A 304 -7.96 1.92 -5.74
CA GLY A 304 -9.03 2.91 -5.65
C GLY A 304 -9.79 2.89 -4.33
N SER A 305 -9.27 2.25 -3.29
CA SER A 305 -9.89 2.19 -1.97
C SER A 305 -9.58 3.45 -1.15
N ALA A 306 -10.54 3.90 -0.34
CA ALA A 306 -10.33 5.04 0.55
C ALA A 306 -9.36 4.71 1.70
N ALA A 307 -9.51 3.53 2.32
CA ALA A 307 -8.50 2.96 3.20
C ALA A 307 -7.56 2.13 2.32
N GLN A 308 -6.34 2.63 2.13
CA GLN A 308 -5.40 2.11 1.14
C GLN A 308 -4.10 1.68 1.82
N TRP A 309 -3.49 0.58 1.39
CA TRP A 309 -2.11 0.28 1.73
C TRP A 309 -1.16 0.67 0.61
N HIS A 310 -0.01 1.20 0.99
CA HIS A 310 1.07 1.54 0.08
C HIS A 310 2.29 0.68 0.39
N TYR A 311 2.93 0.21 -0.68
CA TYR A 311 4.17 -0.56 -0.56
C TYR A 311 5.38 0.35 -0.50
N SER A 312 6.34 -0.04 0.32
CA SER A 312 7.71 0.51 0.35
C SER A 312 8.64 -0.69 0.46
N VAL A 313 9.17 -1.17 -0.67
CA VAL A 313 9.99 -2.39 -0.73
C VAL A 313 11.44 -2.03 -1.05
N PRO A 314 12.41 -2.31 -0.16
CA PRO A 314 13.81 -1.98 -0.38
C PRO A 314 14.34 -2.50 -1.72
N TYR A 315 15.11 -1.66 -2.42
CA TYR A 315 15.82 -1.97 -3.66
C TYR A 315 14.98 -2.30 -4.91
N VAL A 316 13.72 -2.70 -4.78
CA VAL A 316 12.89 -3.22 -5.90
C VAL A 316 11.59 -2.45 -6.13
N GLN A 317 11.38 -1.30 -5.48
CA GLN A 317 10.20 -0.44 -5.57
C GLN A 317 10.04 0.26 -6.96
N ARG A 318 9.84 -0.51 -8.04
CA ARG A 318 9.61 -0.01 -9.41
C ARG A 318 8.70 -0.95 -10.21
N PHE A 319 8.27 -0.48 -11.39
CA PHE A 319 7.43 -1.21 -12.35
C PHE A 319 6.11 -1.65 -11.73
N HIS A 320 5.40 -0.68 -11.17
CA HIS A 320 4.17 -0.92 -10.45
C HIS A 320 3.06 -1.45 -11.35
N VAL A 321 2.36 -2.47 -10.85
CA VAL A 321 1.06 -2.92 -11.37
C VAL A 321 0.08 -2.70 -10.23
N PHE A 322 -0.76 -1.66 -10.37
CA PHE A 322 -1.48 -1.05 -9.25
C PHE A 322 -0.50 -0.51 -8.20
N GLU A 323 -0.72 -0.74 -6.90
CA GLU A 323 0.18 -0.27 -5.83
C GLU A 323 1.44 -1.12 -5.64
N MET A 324 1.46 -2.34 -6.17
CA MET A 324 2.53 -3.30 -5.94
C MET A 324 3.64 -3.19 -7.01
N PRO A 325 4.93 -3.08 -6.64
CA PRO A 325 6.04 -3.23 -7.60
C PRO A 325 6.03 -4.63 -8.22
N LEU A 326 6.44 -4.78 -9.49
CA LEU A 326 6.34 -6.05 -10.23
C LEU A 326 6.91 -7.26 -9.47
N LEU A 327 8.07 -7.12 -8.84
CA LEU A 327 8.69 -8.21 -8.06
C LEU A 327 7.99 -8.49 -6.73
N GLY A 328 7.20 -7.56 -6.21
CA GLY A 328 6.39 -7.76 -5.02
C GLY A 328 5.35 -8.88 -5.20
N TYR A 329 4.84 -9.08 -6.42
CA TYR A 329 3.94 -10.19 -6.74
C TYR A 329 4.58 -11.58 -6.52
N ALA A 330 5.91 -11.69 -6.56
CA ALA A 330 6.60 -12.93 -6.25
C ALA A 330 6.41 -13.35 -4.78
N GLY A 331 6.12 -12.40 -3.88
CA GLY A 331 5.81 -12.66 -2.48
C GLY A 331 4.52 -13.48 -2.29
N TYR A 332 3.54 -13.37 -3.20
CA TYR A 332 2.32 -14.17 -3.14
C TYR A 332 2.57 -15.67 -3.33
N LEU A 333 3.67 -16.05 -3.99
CA LEU A 333 3.99 -17.45 -4.25
C LEU A 333 4.25 -18.25 -2.97
N PRO A 334 5.25 -17.91 -2.12
CA PRO A 334 5.42 -18.58 -0.83
C PRO A 334 4.25 -18.29 0.12
N PHE A 335 3.65 -17.10 0.04
CA PHE A 335 2.50 -16.74 0.87
C PHE A 335 1.31 -17.69 0.66
N GLY A 336 0.98 -18.04 -0.59
CA GLY A 336 -0.07 -19.00 -0.88
C GLY A 336 0.19 -20.37 -0.29
N VAL A 337 1.44 -20.84 -0.36
CA VAL A 337 1.84 -22.10 0.29
C VAL A 337 1.66 -22.01 1.81
N ALA A 338 2.01 -20.88 2.42
CA ALA A 338 1.79 -20.63 3.85
C ALA A 338 0.30 -20.66 4.22
N CYS A 339 -0.56 -20.03 3.41
CA CYS A 339 -2.01 -20.06 3.59
C CYS A 339 -2.55 -21.49 3.53
N ALA A 340 -2.12 -22.29 2.56
CA ALA A 340 -2.58 -23.66 2.41
C ALA A 340 -2.12 -24.57 3.55
N LEU A 341 -0.90 -24.35 4.04
CA LEU A 341 -0.36 -25.05 5.19
C LEU A 341 -1.10 -24.70 6.49
N ALA A 342 -1.40 -23.42 6.71
CA ALA A 342 -2.23 -22.98 7.82
C ALA A 342 -3.63 -23.58 7.75
N ALA A 343 -4.24 -23.60 6.55
CA ALA A 343 -5.56 -24.17 6.33
C ALA A 343 -5.61 -25.70 6.56
N ASP A 344 -4.55 -26.43 6.20
CA ASP A 344 -4.38 -27.87 6.50
C ASP A 344 -4.23 -28.11 8.01
N LEU A 345 -3.47 -27.29 8.72
CA LEU A 345 -3.35 -27.36 10.18
C LEU A 345 -4.68 -27.07 10.88
N VAL A 346 -5.46 -26.11 10.39
CA VAL A 346 -6.83 -25.85 10.90
C VAL A 346 -7.73 -27.07 10.69
N ALA A 347 -7.66 -27.72 9.51
CA ALA A 347 -8.40 -28.96 9.26
C ALA A 347 -8.00 -30.08 10.23
N ARG A 348 -6.70 -30.28 10.47
CA ARG A 348 -6.16 -31.30 11.39
C ARG A 348 -6.42 -31.00 12.87
N ALA A 349 -6.47 -29.72 13.25
CA ALA A 349 -6.79 -29.31 14.61
C ALA A 349 -8.25 -29.63 14.97
N GLY A 350 -9.12 -29.65 13.95
CA GLY A 350 -10.55 -29.82 14.09
C GLY A 350 -11.24 -28.50 14.41
N TYR A 351 -12.54 -28.45 14.16
CA TYR A 351 -13.40 -27.30 14.45
C TYR A 351 -14.72 -27.79 15.07
N PRO A 352 -15.41 -26.97 15.87
CA PRO A 352 -16.60 -27.40 16.59
C PRO A 352 -17.71 -27.96 15.68
N ARG A 353 -18.31 -29.08 16.09
CA ARG A 353 -19.57 -29.56 15.49
C ARG A 353 -20.65 -28.53 15.79
N GLY A 354 -21.27 -27.95 14.75
CA GLY A 354 -22.22 -26.83 14.90
C GLY A 354 -21.67 -25.46 14.49
N MET A 355 -20.45 -25.40 13.93
CA MET A 355 -19.86 -24.18 13.36
C MET A 355 -20.81 -23.41 12.41
N ARG A 356 -21.58 -24.15 11.59
CA ARG A 356 -22.60 -23.58 10.70
C ARG A 356 -23.66 -22.82 11.49
N THR A 357 -24.18 -23.45 12.54
CA THR A 357 -25.18 -22.84 13.44
C THR A 357 -24.61 -21.63 14.15
N ALA A 358 -23.39 -21.71 14.68
CA ALA A 358 -22.72 -20.60 15.32
C ALA A 358 -22.50 -19.41 14.36
N ALA A 359 -22.04 -19.67 13.13
CA ALA A 359 -21.87 -18.63 12.12
C ALA A 359 -23.21 -17.99 11.72
N MET A 360 -24.28 -18.78 11.55
CA MET A 360 -25.61 -18.24 11.28
C MET A 360 -26.12 -17.36 12.42
N VAL A 361 -25.88 -17.75 13.69
CA VAL A 361 -26.22 -16.93 14.86
C VAL A 361 -25.43 -15.63 14.86
N VAL A 362 -24.12 -15.67 14.60
CA VAL A 362 -23.27 -14.47 14.52
C VAL A 362 -23.76 -13.52 13.43
N VAL A 363 -24.06 -14.03 12.23
CA VAL A 363 -24.60 -13.23 11.13
C VAL A 363 -25.97 -12.65 11.50
N ALA A 364 -26.86 -13.44 12.11
CA ALA A 364 -28.16 -12.95 12.56
C ALA A 364 -28.04 -11.85 13.61
N LEU A 365 -27.17 -12.03 14.62
CA LEU A 365 -26.89 -11.03 15.63
C LEU A 365 -26.26 -9.76 15.02
N ALA A 366 -25.36 -9.90 14.05
CA ALA A 366 -24.77 -8.77 13.34
C ALA A 366 -25.81 -8.00 12.52
N LEU A 367 -26.72 -8.69 11.84
CA LEU A 367 -27.83 -8.07 11.11
C LEU A 367 -28.81 -7.37 12.07
N VAL A 368 -29.14 -7.98 13.21
CA VAL A 368 -29.98 -7.37 14.25
C VAL A 368 -29.29 -6.15 14.86
N ALA A 369 -27.99 -6.24 15.16
CA ALA A 369 -27.22 -5.11 15.67
C ALA A 369 -27.11 -3.96 14.64
N ALA A 370 -26.91 -4.28 13.36
CA ALA A 370 -26.93 -3.29 12.28
C ALA A 370 -28.32 -2.66 12.14
N ALA A 371 -29.39 -3.45 12.13
CA ALA A 371 -30.77 -2.95 12.06
C ALA A 371 -31.12 -2.08 13.29
N ALA A 372 -30.73 -2.52 14.49
CA ALA A 372 -30.89 -1.77 15.73
C ALA A 372 -30.09 -0.47 15.70
N TYR A 373 -28.83 -0.49 15.25
CA TYR A 373 -28.03 0.70 15.03
C TYR A 373 -28.72 1.67 14.06
N TYR A 374 -29.23 1.19 12.92
CA TYR A 374 -29.94 2.03 11.96
C TYR A 374 -31.30 2.55 12.45
N ALA A 375 -31.99 1.80 13.30
CA ALA A 375 -33.29 2.18 13.87
C ALA A 375 -33.14 3.12 15.08
N LEU A 376 -32.08 2.95 15.86
CA LEU A 376 -31.79 3.71 17.08
C LEU A 376 -30.79 4.83 16.85
N ARG A 377 -30.19 4.95 15.65
CA ARG A 377 -29.32 6.08 15.36
C ARG A 377 -30.13 7.36 15.53
N PRO A 378 -29.69 8.30 16.37
CA PRO A 378 -30.30 9.62 16.39
C PRO A 378 -30.22 10.22 14.98
N ALA A 379 -31.22 11.04 14.62
CA ALA A 379 -31.14 11.86 13.40
C ALA A 379 -29.77 12.55 13.37
N PRO A 380 -29.09 12.62 12.20
CA PRO A 380 -27.76 13.17 12.11
C PRO A 380 -27.76 14.53 12.80
N GLN A 381 -27.08 14.59 13.95
CA GLN A 381 -26.86 15.86 14.61
C GLN A 381 -26.07 16.73 13.62
N PRO A 382 -26.35 18.04 13.53
CA PRO A 382 -25.41 18.95 12.90
C PRO A 382 -24.05 18.64 13.52
N ALA A 383 -23.06 18.36 12.66
CA ALA A 383 -21.75 17.87 13.09
C ALA A 383 -21.32 18.63 14.35
N ALA A 384 -21.13 17.90 15.46
CA ALA A 384 -20.44 18.46 16.61
C ALA A 384 -19.10 19.02 16.08
N PRO A 385 -18.68 20.22 16.49
CA PRO A 385 -17.40 20.76 16.08
C PRO A 385 -16.34 19.69 16.40
N ALA A 386 -15.55 19.36 15.38
CA ALA A 386 -14.60 18.26 15.42
C ALA A 386 -13.81 18.25 16.74
N SER A 387 -13.64 17.06 17.31
CA SER A 387 -12.53 16.74 18.21
C SER A 387 -11.29 17.45 17.70
N LEU A 388 -10.70 18.30 18.55
CA LEU A 388 -9.59 19.24 18.32
C LEU A 388 -9.19 19.40 16.85
N PRO A 389 -9.34 20.60 16.25
CA PRO A 389 -9.04 20.81 14.84
C PRO A 389 -7.68 20.17 14.48
N PRO A 390 -7.57 19.52 13.31
CA PRO A 390 -6.32 18.91 12.87
C PRO A 390 -5.19 19.90 13.12
N ALA A 391 -4.07 19.43 13.69
CA ALA A 391 -2.96 20.27 14.14
C ALA A 391 -2.72 21.40 13.12
N GLN A 392 -3.14 22.61 13.49
CA GLN A 392 -3.02 23.77 12.62
C GLN A 392 -1.59 24.27 12.73
N PHE A 393 -1.05 24.79 11.63
CA PHE A 393 0.21 25.51 11.69
C PHE A 393 0.02 26.72 12.61
N ALA A 394 0.68 26.70 13.77
CA ALA A 394 0.59 27.76 14.77
C ALA A 394 1.24 29.08 14.30
N GLY A 395 1.93 29.04 13.14
CA GLY A 395 2.74 30.13 12.62
C GLY A 395 4.06 30.26 13.37
N SER A 396 5.14 30.59 12.67
CA SER A 396 6.47 30.64 13.30
C SER A 396 6.56 31.68 14.43
N ASP A 397 5.75 32.74 14.40
CA ASP A 397 5.73 33.78 15.43
C ASP A 397 5.29 33.23 16.80
N SER A 398 4.44 32.19 16.86
CA SER A 398 4.02 31.58 18.13
C SER A 398 5.18 30.90 18.87
N CYS A 399 6.24 30.54 18.14
CA CYS A 399 7.41 29.85 18.68
C CYS A 399 8.40 30.84 19.34
N ALA A 400 8.30 32.13 19.02
CA ALA A 400 9.34 33.12 19.34
C ALA A 400 9.52 33.37 20.86
N SER A 401 8.44 33.29 21.64
CA SER A 401 8.48 33.56 23.09
C SER A 401 9.22 32.47 23.88
N CYS A 402 9.08 31.21 23.46
CA CYS A 402 9.75 30.06 24.12
C CYS A 402 11.10 29.71 23.48
N HIS A 403 11.31 30.03 22.20
CA HIS A 403 12.50 29.67 21.43
C HIS A 403 13.18 30.89 20.80
N ALA A 404 13.44 31.92 21.60
CA ALA A 404 13.94 33.22 21.14
C ALA A 404 15.25 33.11 20.32
N ASP A 405 16.22 32.33 20.76
CA ASP A 405 17.53 32.20 20.08
C ASP A 405 17.44 31.47 18.74
N GLN A 406 16.61 30.42 18.67
CA GLN A 406 16.36 29.68 17.43
C GLN A 406 15.59 30.55 16.45
N PHE A 407 14.55 31.24 16.92
CA PHE A 407 13.75 32.14 16.11
C PHE A 407 14.59 33.31 15.56
N ALA A 408 15.45 33.91 16.38
CA ALA A 408 16.35 34.98 15.98
C ALA A 408 17.33 34.53 14.88
N ARG A 409 17.90 33.33 15.00
CA ARG A 409 18.78 32.75 13.97
C ARG A 409 18.02 32.37 12.69
N TRP A 410 16.79 31.89 12.81
CA TRP A 410 15.97 31.45 11.69
C TRP A 410 15.42 32.62 10.85
N ARG A 411 14.92 33.70 11.49
CA ARG A 411 14.14 34.77 10.84
C ARG A 411 14.87 35.49 9.68
N GLY A 412 16.20 35.46 9.64
CA GLY A 412 17.01 36.01 8.54
C GLY A 412 17.56 34.98 7.55
N SER A 413 17.27 33.69 7.76
CA SER A 413 17.74 32.61 6.90
C SER A 413 17.00 32.57 5.57
N GLN A 414 17.60 31.97 4.55
CA GLN A 414 16.92 31.76 3.28
C GLN A 414 15.67 30.84 3.40
N HIS A 415 15.60 29.98 4.42
CA HIS A 415 14.39 29.20 4.69
C HIS A 415 13.23 30.10 5.10
N ALA A 416 13.45 31.02 6.05
CA ALA A 416 12.42 31.96 6.50
C ALA A 416 11.98 32.93 5.39
N LEU A 417 12.90 33.24 4.47
CA LEU A 417 12.68 34.21 3.40
C LEU A 417 12.34 33.54 2.06
N ALA A 418 12.13 32.22 2.03
CA ALA A 418 11.98 31.42 0.82
C ALA A 418 10.77 31.86 -0.01
N MET A 419 9.69 32.31 0.64
CA MET A 419 8.52 32.88 -0.03
C MET A 419 7.95 34.01 0.83
N GLN A 420 7.76 35.17 0.22
CA GLN A 420 7.29 36.38 0.91
C GLN A 420 6.26 37.09 0.05
N HIS A 421 5.26 37.70 0.68
CA HIS A 421 4.38 38.63 -0.03
C HIS A 421 5.20 39.75 -0.68
N ALA A 422 4.84 40.13 -1.91
CA ALA A 422 5.53 41.18 -2.64
C ALA A 422 5.33 42.53 -1.94
N SER A 423 6.44 43.11 -1.47
CA SER A 423 6.47 44.37 -0.73
C SER A 423 7.78 45.10 -1.03
N GLN A 424 7.88 46.36 -0.60
CA GLN A 424 9.14 47.11 -0.68
C GLN A 424 10.30 46.47 0.11
N LYS A 425 10.01 45.61 1.09
CA LYS A 425 11.04 44.94 1.88
C LYS A 425 11.51 43.62 1.26
N SER A 426 10.66 42.97 0.46
CA SER A 426 10.88 41.59 -0.02
C SER A 426 11.23 41.53 -1.51
N VAL A 427 10.80 42.51 -2.31
CA VAL A 427 11.11 42.56 -3.75
C VAL A 427 12.50 43.16 -3.96
N LEU A 428 13.40 42.35 -4.51
CA LEU A 428 14.77 42.73 -4.84
C LEU A 428 14.93 43.23 -6.28
N GLY A 429 13.99 42.87 -7.16
CA GLY A 429 14.03 43.20 -8.59
C GLY A 429 13.70 44.65 -8.89
N ASP A 430 14.23 45.14 -10.01
CA ASP A 430 13.98 46.51 -10.45
C ASP A 430 12.61 46.64 -11.13
N PHE A 431 11.63 47.16 -10.38
CA PHE A 431 10.29 47.51 -10.86
C PHE A 431 10.12 49.03 -11.12
N ASN A 432 11.20 49.77 -11.35
CA ASN A 432 11.13 51.21 -11.65
C ASN A 432 10.98 51.49 -13.16
N GLY A 433 10.18 50.69 -13.87
CA GLY A 433 10.00 50.82 -15.32
C GLY A 433 11.03 50.06 -16.14
N ALA A 434 11.71 49.07 -15.54
CA ALA A 434 12.67 48.23 -16.24
C ALA A 434 11.99 47.46 -17.38
N LYS A 435 12.73 47.30 -18.49
CA LYS A 435 12.31 46.53 -19.65
C LYS A 435 13.26 45.37 -19.88
N PHE A 436 12.70 44.22 -20.22
CA PHE A 436 13.45 43.01 -20.55
C PHE A 436 12.90 42.43 -21.84
N ARG A 437 13.76 42.24 -22.83
CA ARG A 437 13.39 41.69 -24.13
C ARG A 437 14.02 40.31 -24.30
N TYR A 438 13.19 39.32 -24.59
CA TYR A 438 13.62 37.95 -24.81
C TYR A 438 12.71 37.25 -25.82
N ALA A 439 13.30 36.49 -26.75
CA ALA A 439 12.56 35.69 -27.73
C ALA A 439 11.43 36.42 -28.51
N GLY A 440 11.57 37.73 -28.72
CA GLY A 440 10.58 38.56 -29.43
C GLY A 440 9.51 39.20 -28.53
N ILE A 441 9.47 38.85 -27.25
CA ILE A 441 8.58 39.43 -26.24
C ILE A 441 9.35 40.52 -25.47
N GLU A 442 8.71 41.68 -25.27
CA GLU A 442 9.21 42.76 -24.40
C GLU A 442 8.34 42.85 -23.16
N SER A 443 8.90 42.42 -22.03
CA SER A 443 8.26 42.49 -20.73
C SER A 443 8.70 43.76 -20.00
N SER A 444 7.80 44.36 -19.21
CA SER A 444 8.13 45.53 -18.38
C SER A 444 7.69 45.34 -16.94
N PHE A 445 8.52 45.84 -16.02
CA PHE A 445 8.34 45.71 -14.57
C PHE A 445 8.10 47.10 -13.98
N THR A 446 6.92 47.31 -13.40
CA THR A 446 6.50 48.61 -12.86
C THR A 446 5.92 48.47 -11.47
N ARG A 447 6.04 49.53 -10.66
CA ARG A 447 5.31 49.68 -9.40
C ARG A 447 4.23 50.74 -9.57
N ARG A 448 2.99 50.41 -9.24
CA ARG A 448 1.84 51.33 -9.29
C ARG A 448 0.94 51.10 -8.08
N ASP A 449 0.56 52.16 -7.40
CA ASP A 449 -0.34 52.11 -6.22
C ASP A 449 0.12 51.10 -5.15
N GLY A 450 1.44 51.06 -4.91
CA GLY A 450 2.07 50.14 -3.95
C GLY A 450 2.20 48.68 -4.43
N LYS A 451 1.59 48.32 -5.57
CA LYS A 451 1.63 46.97 -6.16
C LYS A 451 2.77 46.82 -7.16
N TYR A 452 3.27 45.60 -7.28
CA TYR A 452 4.27 45.21 -8.27
C TYR A 452 3.56 44.59 -9.47
N LEU A 453 3.84 45.12 -10.66
CA LEU A 453 3.17 44.75 -11.89
C LEU A 453 4.20 44.31 -12.93
N VAL A 454 3.93 43.19 -13.58
CA VAL A 454 4.66 42.76 -14.79
C VAL A 454 3.72 42.85 -15.98
N ARG A 455 4.17 43.47 -17.06
CA ARG A 455 3.50 43.39 -18.35
C ARG A 455 4.25 42.40 -19.22
N THR A 456 3.64 41.27 -19.58
CA THR A 456 4.24 40.20 -20.39
C THR A 456 3.16 39.43 -21.15
N ASP A 457 3.52 38.49 -22.00
CA ASP A 457 2.57 37.65 -22.73
C ASP A 457 1.79 36.71 -21.81
N GLY A 458 0.48 36.65 -22.01
CA GLY A 458 -0.43 35.78 -21.27
C GLY A 458 -0.64 34.42 -21.94
N ALA A 459 -1.62 33.67 -21.46
CA ALA A 459 -1.93 32.33 -21.95
C ALA A 459 -2.38 32.27 -23.42
N ASP A 460 -2.80 33.42 -23.98
CA ASP A 460 -3.20 33.61 -25.38
C ASP A 460 -2.09 34.21 -26.26
N GLY A 461 -0.89 34.44 -25.69
CA GLY A 461 0.24 35.07 -26.36
C GLY A 461 0.15 36.59 -26.50
N ARG A 462 -0.90 37.23 -25.97
CA ARG A 462 -1.03 38.68 -25.99
C ARG A 462 -0.42 39.29 -24.74
N LEU A 463 0.15 40.49 -24.87
CA LEU A 463 0.71 41.22 -23.75
C LEU A 463 -0.41 41.72 -22.84
N ALA A 464 -0.34 41.34 -21.56
CA ALA A 464 -1.24 41.78 -20.50
C ALA A 464 -0.42 42.18 -19.27
N GLU A 465 -1.06 42.91 -18.36
CA GLU A 465 -0.48 43.33 -17.09
C GLU A 465 -0.96 42.39 -15.97
N PHE A 466 -0.03 41.93 -15.14
CA PHE A 466 -0.26 40.97 -14.07
C PHE A 466 0.33 41.47 -12.76
N GLU A 467 -0.42 41.31 -11.66
CA GLU A 467 0.05 41.64 -10.32
C GLU A 467 0.95 40.53 -9.78
N VAL A 468 2.14 40.90 -9.34
CA VAL A 468 3.06 40.02 -8.62
C VAL A 468 2.63 40.01 -7.15
N LYS A 469 2.17 38.85 -6.68
CA LYS A 469 1.69 38.65 -5.30
C LYS A 469 2.80 38.23 -4.35
N TYR A 470 3.78 37.47 -4.84
CA TYR A 470 4.86 36.92 -4.03
C TYR A 470 6.22 37.08 -4.69
N ALA A 471 7.22 37.27 -3.86
CA ALA A 471 8.63 37.11 -4.17
C ALA A 471 9.08 35.73 -3.67
N PHE A 472 9.66 34.93 -4.56
CA PHE A 472 10.04 33.54 -4.31
C PHE A 472 11.56 33.37 -4.45
N GLY A 473 12.21 33.00 -3.36
CA GLY A 473 13.67 32.97 -3.23
C GLY A 473 14.30 34.33 -2.89
N VAL A 474 15.59 34.28 -2.56
CA VAL A 474 16.41 35.45 -2.18
C VAL A 474 17.76 35.45 -2.87
N HIS A 475 18.54 34.36 -2.77
CA HIS A 475 19.86 34.25 -3.39
C HIS A 475 20.10 32.80 -3.87
N PRO A 476 20.67 32.57 -5.07
CA PRO A 476 21.25 33.56 -5.98
C PRO A 476 20.25 34.33 -6.85
N LEU A 477 18.97 33.95 -6.82
CA LEU A 477 17.93 34.56 -7.64
C LEU A 477 16.62 34.74 -6.86
N GLN A 478 15.77 35.61 -7.37
CA GLN A 478 14.39 35.78 -6.93
C GLN A 478 13.45 35.67 -8.13
N GLN A 479 12.49 34.76 -8.05
CA GLN A 479 11.36 34.64 -8.96
C GLN A 479 10.14 35.37 -8.40
N TYR A 480 9.13 35.56 -9.23
CA TYR A 480 7.92 36.27 -8.88
C TYR A 480 6.69 35.47 -9.28
N LEU A 481 5.71 35.41 -8.36
CA LEU A 481 4.49 34.65 -8.56
C LEU A 481 3.31 35.57 -8.85
N VAL A 482 2.52 35.19 -9.84
CA VAL A 482 1.28 35.85 -10.23
C VAL A 482 0.10 34.95 -9.83
N GLU A 483 -0.90 35.54 -9.18
CA GLU A 483 -2.15 34.85 -8.84
C GLU A 483 -3.19 35.01 -9.94
N PHE A 484 -3.76 33.89 -10.37
CA PHE A 484 -4.83 33.83 -11.34
C PHE A 484 -6.20 33.81 -10.64
N PRO A 485 -7.29 34.24 -11.30
CA PRO A 485 -8.63 34.26 -10.70
C PRO A 485 -9.14 32.89 -10.24
N ASP A 486 -8.58 31.80 -10.77
CA ASP A 486 -8.90 30.42 -10.40
C ASP A 486 -8.07 29.89 -9.22
N GLY A 487 -7.31 30.77 -8.54
CA GLY A 487 -6.51 30.45 -7.36
C GLY A 487 -5.12 29.87 -7.67
N ARG A 488 -4.76 29.73 -8.96
CA ARG A 488 -3.42 29.28 -9.33
C ARG A 488 -2.39 30.39 -9.11
N LEU A 489 -1.29 30.06 -8.43
CA LEU A 489 -0.06 30.83 -8.42
C LEU A 489 0.86 30.32 -9.53
N GLN A 490 1.26 31.22 -10.43
CA GLN A 490 2.12 30.93 -11.57
C GLN A 490 3.49 31.59 -11.38
N ALA A 491 4.56 30.81 -11.50
CA ALA A 491 5.92 31.30 -11.43
C ALA A 491 6.37 31.87 -12.78
N LEU A 492 6.80 33.13 -12.78
CA LEU A 492 7.33 33.76 -13.99
C LEU A 492 8.66 33.11 -14.40
N SER A 493 8.81 32.87 -15.70
CA SER A 493 10.08 32.40 -16.29
C SER A 493 11.15 33.49 -16.41
N ILE A 494 10.81 34.72 -16.02
CA ILE A 494 11.73 35.85 -15.89
C ILE A 494 12.01 36.06 -14.40
N ALA A 495 13.29 35.97 -14.03
CA ALA A 495 13.75 36.08 -12.64
C ALA A 495 14.75 37.23 -12.49
N TRP A 496 14.93 37.67 -11.25
CA TRP A 496 15.95 38.62 -10.86
C TRP A 496 17.19 37.89 -10.36
N ASP A 497 18.35 38.22 -10.91
CA ASP A 497 19.64 37.76 -10.40
C ASP A 497 20.02 38.62 -9.19
N ALA A 498 19.90 38.04 -7.99
CA ALA A 498 20.11 38.76 -6.74
C ALA A 498 21.59 38.83 -6.33
N ARG A 499 22.49 38.21 -7.10
CA ARG A 499 23.94 38.29 -6.82
C ARG A 499 24.45 39.73 -6.93
N PRO A 500 25.61 40.04 -6.30
CA PRO A 500 26.23 41.35 -6.46
C PRO A 500 26.55 41.68 -7.93
N LYS A 501 26.53 42.98 -8.29
CA LYS A 501 26.90 43.45 -9.63
C LYS A 501 28.28 42.95 -10.08
N ALA A 502 29.25 42.89 -9.16
CA ALA A 502 30.59 42.38 -9.42
C ALA A 502 30.61 40.90 -9.89
N ALA A 503 29.58 40.11 -9.54
CA ALA A 503 29.39 38.74 -10.00
C ALA A 503 28.45 38.62 -11.22
N GLY A 504 28.10 39.75 -11.85
CA GLY A 504 27.19 39.81 -13.00
C GLY A 504 25.70 39.76 -12.66
N GLY A 505 25.33 39.95 -11.38
CA GLY A 505 23.94 40.01 -10.92
C GLY A 505 23.33 41.40 -10.97
N GLN A 506 22.24 41.59 -10.22
CA GLN A 506 21.36 42.77 -10.23
C GLN A 506 20.77 43.05 -11.61
N ARG A 507 20.20 42.01 -12.25
CA ARG A 507 19.60 42.10 -13.57
C ARG A 507 18.46 41.09 -13.76
N TRP A 508 17.54 41.43 -14.67
CA TRP A 508 16.54 40.50 -15.17
C TRP A 508 17.18 39.47 -16.11
N PHE A 509 16.74 38.21 -16.01
CA PHE A 509 17.13 37.14 -16.91
C PHE A 509 16.01 36.11 -17.10
N HIS A 510 16.06 35.38 -18.20
CA HIS A 510 15.14 34.29 -18.48
C HIS A 510 15.72 32.97 -17.95
N LEU A 511 14.91 32.16 -17.27
CA LEU A 511 15.32 30.88 -16.67
C LEU A 511 15.77 29.85 -17.70
N TYR A 512 15.25 29.94 -18.92
CA TYR A 512 15.59 29.09 -20.06
C TYR A 512 16.39 29.90 -21.08
N PRO A 513 17.71 30.12 -20.87
CA PRO A 513 18.51 30.91 -21.79
C PRO A 513 18.69 30.17 -23.12
N LYS A 514 18.59 30.90 -24.23
CA LYS A 514 18.74 30.43 -25.63
C LYS A 514 17.57 29.60 -26.17
N GLU A 515 16.53 29.37 -25.38
CA GLU A 515 15.30 28.69 -25.82
C GLU A 515 14.18 29.69 -26.11
N ARG A 516 13.36 29.41 -27.12
CA ARG A 516 12.16 30.20 -27.42
C ARG A 516 10.94 29.48 -26.85
N ILE A 517 10.56 29.86 -25.63
CA ILE A 517 9.34 29.38 -24.97
C ILE A 517 8.21 30.37 -25.31
N ASP A 518 7.26 29.96 -26.14
CA ASP A 518 6.07 30.77 -26.46
C ASP A 518 4.84 30.29 -25.69
N PHE A 519 3.72 31.02 -25.79
CA PHE A 519 2.47 30.72 -25.07
C PHE A 519 1.86 29.33 -25.32
N ARG A 520 2.33 28.59 -26.33
CA ARG A 520 1.87 27.22 -26.64
C ARG A 520 2.75 26.17 -25.99
N ASP A 521 3.99 26.51 -25.67
CA ASP A 521 4.97 25.64 -25.04
C ASP A 521 4.54 25.26 -23.60
N GLU A 522 4.84 24.03 -23.19
CA GLU A 522 4.50 23.52 -21.85
C GLU A 522 5.27 24.20 -20.71
N LEU A 523 6.45 24.76 -21.01
CA LEU A 523 7.30 25.49 -20.06
C LEU A 523 6.90 26.97 -19.93
N HIS A 524 5.93 27.44 -20.71
CA HIS A 524 5.44 28.81 -20.59
C HIS A 524 4.86 29.06 -19.18
N TRP A 525 5.12 30.24 -18.63
CA TRP A 525 4.79 30.61 -17.25
C TRP A 525 3.30 30.46 -16.89
N THR A 526 2.40 30.43 -17.87
CA THR A 526 0.96 30.22 -17.66
C THR A 526 0.51 28.76 -17.71
N LYS A 527 1.41 27.80 -17.97
CA LYS A 527 1.09 26.36 -18.09
C LYS A 527 1.31 25.62 -16.78
N ARG A 528 1.06 24.31 -16.82
CA ARG A 528 1.12 23.42 -15.65
C ARG A 528 2.53 23.28 -15.07
N ALA A 529 3.57 23.28 -15.91
CA ALA A 529 4.95 23.11 -15.45
C ALA A 529 5.46 24.28 -14.58
N GLN A 530 4.80 25.44 -14.66
CA GLN A 530 5.14 26.65 -13.89
C GLN A 530 4.12 26.95 -12.78
N ASN A 531 3.19 26.02 -12.53
CA ASN A 531 2.20 26.15 -11.48
C ASN A 531 2.82 25.87 -10.12
N TRP A 532 2.94 26.91 -9.30
CA TRP A 532 3.57 26.84 -7.99
C TRP A 532 2.77 25.93 -7.04
N ASN A 533 1.43 25.97 -7.06
CA ASN A 533 0.60 25.14 -6.19
C ASN A 533 0.90 23.65 -6.38
N PHE A 534 1.09 23.22 -7.63
CA PHE A 534 1.32 21.82 -7.99
C PHE A 534 2.81 21.42 -7.93
N MET A 535 3.72 22.31 -8.28
CA MET A 535 5.15 21.97 -8.45
C MET A 535 6.03 22.36 -7.26
N CYS A 536 5.58 23.27 -6.40
CA CYS A 536 6.45 23.94 -5.43
C CYS A 536 5.89 24.02 -4.01
N ALA A 537 4.56 24.08 -3.84
CA ALA A 537 3.94 24.40 -2.55
C ALA A 537 4.34 23.43 -1.43
N ASP A 538 4.38 22.12 -1.70
CA ASP A 538 4.68 21.08 -0.70
C ASP A 538 6.02 21.28 0.02
N CYS A 539 7.01 21.88 -0.66
CA CYS A 539 8.34 22.13 -0.10
C CYS A 539 8.56 23.57 0.37
N HIS A 540 7.69 24.50 -0.03
CA HIS A 540 7.89 25.94 0.13
C HIS A 540 6.77 26.66 0.88
N SER A 541 5.83 25.90 1.44
CA SER A 541 4.75 26.41 2.28
C SER A 541 4.47 25.49 3.46
N THR A 542 3.64 25.99 4.37
CA THR A 542 3.04 25.28 5.49
C THR A 542 1.55 25.52 5.46
#